data_AF-A0A0G0GUW3-F1
#
_entry.id   AF-A0A0G0GUW3-F1
#
_cell.length_a   1.000
_cell.length_b   1.000
_cell.length_c   1.000
_cell.angle_alpha   90.00
_cell.angle_beta   90.00
_cell.angle_gamma   90.00
#
_symmetry.space_group_name_H-M   'P 1'
#
loop_
_entity.id
_entity.type
_entity.pdbx_description
1 polymer ?
#
loop_
_entity_poly.entity_id
_entity_poly.type
_entity_poly.pdbx_seq_one_letter_code
_entity_poly.pdbx_strand_id
1 'polypeptide(L)'
;MNANLVGGHWVLNMLPVWATALVLYAVTLGVIFILRDKYEGLFYNTSYSAMLGDGALLVVVLMAAGVLQREILLPSWLQSKWFHFGVAILGIGLGIRWWGFDAFGVMLENYIEWGDIYHHLVIVPLLCYLGVTLLPVIWLAGTRVEKWSTLFLVLLWVMLVVYDTRTKRFNQRHYLKKHEIYLNWGKPSWSR
;
A
#
# COMPACT_ATOMS: atom_id res chain seq x y z
N MET A 1 26.76 10.52 5.30
CA MET A 1 25.92 9.32 5.51
C MET A 1 25.66 9.13 6.99
N ASN A 2 24.41 9.25 7.44
CA ASN A 2 24.02 8.91 8.82
C ASN A 2 24.25 7.41 9.07
N ALA A 3 25.32 7.08 9.80
CA ALA A 3 25.74 5.70 10.09
C ALA A 3 24.75 4.88 10.94
N ASN A 4 23.64 5.49 11.37
CA ASN A 4 22.69 4.93 12.34
C ASN A 4 21.30 4.61 11.75
N LEU A 5 21.05 4.89 10.46
CA LEU A 5 19.78 4.51 9.83
C LEU A 5 19.69 2.98 9.66
N VAL A 6 18.50 2.42 9.91
CA VAL A 6 18.24 0.98 9.84
C VAL A 6 16.92 0.69 9.10
N GLY A 7 16.72 -0.56 8.69
CA GLY A 7 15.48 -1.00 8.04
C GLY A 7 15.15 -0.18 6.78
N GLY A 8 13.88 0.21 6.64
CA GLY A 8 13.39 1.01 5.52
C GLY A 8 14.05 2.39 5.42
N HIS A 9 14.47 3.00 6.53
CA HIS A 9 15.17 4.29 6.46
C HIS A 9 16.51 4.17 5.76
N TRP A 10 17.27 3.10 6.06
CA TRP A 10 18.54 2.84 5.38
C TRP A 10 18.34 2.63 3.89
N VAL A 11 17.35 1.81 3.50
CA VAL A 11 17.04 1.54 2.08
C VAL A 11 16.68 2.83 1.33
N LEU A 12 15.77 3.64 1.88
CA LEU A 12 15.32 4.88 1.26
C LEU A 12 16.42 5.96 1.21
N ASN A 13 17.36 5.92 2.16
CA ASN A 13 18.52 6.82 2.15
C ASN A 13 19.55 6.41 1.09
N MET A 14 19.69 5.12 0.79
CA MET A 14 20.64 4.61 -0.22
C MET A 14 20.13 4.71 -1.65
N LEU A 15 18.83 4.46 -1.87
CA LEU A 15 18.27 4.39 -3.21
C LEU A 15 18.00 5.78 -3.77
N PRO A 16 18.31 6.03 -5.06
CA PRO A 16 17.89 7.26 -5.71
C PRO A 16 16.35 7.31 -5.77
N VAL A 17 15.78 8.51 -5.66
CA VAL A 17 14.33 8.73 -5.55
C VAL A 17 13.54 8.06 -6.69
N TRP A 18 14.07 8.09 -7.92
CA TRP A 18 13.42 7.44 -9.07
C TRP A 18 13.35 5.92 -8.94
N ALA A 19 14.36 5.28 -8.33
CA ALA A 19 14.38 3.83 -8.12
C ALA A 19 13.38 3.43 -7.03
N THR A 20 13.31 4.21 -5.95
CA THR A 20 12.27 4.07 -4.91
C THR A 20 10.87 4.17 -5.52
N ALA A 21 10.64 5.17 -6.38
CA ALA A 21 9.36 5.35 -7.06
C ALA A 21 9.00 4.15 -7.94
N LEU A 22 9.95 3.67 -8.76
CA LEU A 22 9.75 2.54 -9.65
C LEU A 22 9.46 1.24 -8.88
N VAL A 23 10.22 0.96 -7.82
CA VAL A 23 10.02 -0.23 -6.99
C VAL A 23 8.65 -0.21 -6.31
N LEU A 24 8.29 0.92 -5.69
CA LEU A 24 6.98 1.05 -5.04
C LEU A 24 5.85 0.91 -6.06
N TYR A 25 5.93 1.60 -7.20
CA TYR A 25 4.95 1.50 -8.27
C TYR A 25 4.78 0.06 -8.75
N ALA A 26 5.88 -0.65 -9.02
CA ALA A 26 5.85 -2.03 -9.48
C ALA A 26 5.20 -2.95 -8.44
N VAL A 27 5.58 -2.81 -7.16
CA VAL A 27 5.10 -3.67 -6.07
C VAL A 27 3.65 -3.38 -5.69
N THR A 28 3.22 -2.12 -5.63
CA THR A 28 1.87 -1.77 -5.15
C THR A 28 0.83 -1.75 -6.27
N LEU A 29 1.18 -1.24 -7.45
CA LEU A 29 0.24 -1.09 -8.57
C LEU A 29 0.47 -2.14 -9.66
N GLY A 30 1.73 -2.34 -10.06
CA GLY A 30 2.09 -3.23 -11.17
C GLY A 30 1.69 -4.69 -10.92
N VAL A 31 2.03 -5.24 -9.74
CA VAL A 31 1.69 -6.64 -9.42
C VAL A 31 0.18 -6.85 -9.33
N ILE A 32 -0.58 -5.94 -8.71
CA ILE A 32 -2.06 -6.04 -8.69
C ILE A 32 -2.60 -6.09 -10.11
N PHE A 33 -2.13 -5.22 -10.99
CA PHE A 33 -2.60 -5.15 -12.36
C PHE A 33 -2.40 -6.49 -13.09
N ILE A 34 -1.19 -7.06 -12.98
CA ILE A 34 -0.86 -8.36 -13.59
C ILE A 34 -1.70 -9.49 -12.99
N LEU A 35 -1.87 -9.52 -11.66
CA LEU A 35 -2.65 -10.55 -10.99
C LEU A 35 -4.11 -10.51 -11.43
N ARG A 36 -4.70 -9.31 -11.49
CA ARG A 36 -6.10 -9.13 -11.88
C ARG A 36 -6.35 -9.44 -13.34
N ASP A 37 -5.47 -9.02 -14.23
CA ASP A 37 -5.59 -9.33 -15.66
C ASP A 37 -5.48 -10.85 -15.89
N LYS A 38 -4.44 -11.48 -15.32
CA LYS A 38 -4.13 -12.89 -15.58
C LYS A 38 -5.07 -13.88 -14.89
N TYR A 39 -5.51 -13.59 -13.66
CA TYR A 39 -6.26 -14.56 -12.84
C TYR A 39 -7.73 -14.18 -12.64
N GLU A 40 -8.10 -12.92 -12.83
CA GLU A 40 -9.46 -12.43 -12.57
C GLU A 40 -10.14 -11.86 -13.83
N GLY A 41 -9.43 -11.72 -14.95
CA GLY A 41 -9.97 -11.12 -16.17
C GLY A 41 -10.31 -9.63 -16.01
N LEU A 42 -9.68 -8.97 -15.04
CA LEU A 42 -9.89 -7.58 -14.66
C LEU A 42 -8.69 -6.73 -15.06
N PHE A 43 -8.86 -5.87 -16.06
CA PHE A 43 -7.78 -5.00 -16.54
C PHE A 43 -7.58 -3.73 -15.68
N TYR A 44 -8.35 -3.52 -14.61
CA TYR A 44 -8.24 -2.30 -13.81
C TYR A 44 -8.74 -2.47 -12.37
N ASN A 45 -8.37 -1.51 -11.52
CA ASN A 45 -8.85 -1.40 -10.15
C ASN A 45 -10.08 -0.46 -10.11
N THR A 46 -11.21 -0.90 -9.57
CA THR A 46 -12.42 -0.04 -9.43
C THR A 46 -12.31 0.95 -8.28
N SER A 47 -11.42 0.70 -7.32
CA SER A 47 -11.23 1.50 -6.11
C SER A 47 -10.38 2.73 -6.43
N TYR A 48 -10.93 3.91 -6.15
CA TYR A 48 -10.19 5.16 -6.34
C TYR A 48 -9.06 5.32 -5.34
N SER A 49 -9.22 4.83 -4.11
CA SER A 49 -8.16 4.83 -3.11
C SER A 49 -6.96 3.99 -3.55
N ALA A 50 -7.19 2.85 -4.19
CA ALA A 50 -6.08 2.04 -4.69
C ALA A 50 -5.49 2.57 -6.02
N MET A 51 -6.25 3.30 -6.83
CA MET A 51 -5.72 3.86 -8.09
C MET A 51 -5.03 5.22 -7.90
N LEU A 52 -5.71 6.15 -7.24
CA LEU A 52 -5.24 7.52 -7.01
C LEU A 52 -4.59 7.68 -5.64
N GLY A 53 -5.16 7.04 -4.63
CA GLY A 53 -4.67 7.13 -3.27
C GLY A 53 -3.30 6.46 -3.08
N ASP A 54 -3.03 5.31 -3.67
CA ASP A 54 -1.70 4.67 -3.63
C ASP A 54 -0.64 5.55 -4.29
N GLY A 55 -1.00 6.27 -5.36
CA GLY A 55 -0.13 7.29 -5.96
C GLY A 55 0.17 8.44 -4.98
N ALA A 56 -0.85 8.92 -4.27
CA ALA A 56 -0.67 9.94 -3.22
C ALA A 56 0.25 9.45 -2.08
N LEU A 57 0.08 8.20 -1.63
CA LEU A 57 0.94 7.59 -0.61
C LEU A 57 2.38 7.39 -1.11
N LEU A 58 2.56 7.02 -2.38
CA LEU A 58 3.89 6.93 -2.99
C LEU A 58 4.61 8.28 -2.91
N VAL A 59 3.93 9.38 -3.25
CA VAL A 59 4.50 10.73 -3.12
C VAL A 59 4.91 11.05 -1.67
N VAL A 60 4.11 10.61 -0.68
CA VAL A 60 4.48 10.73 0.75
C VAL A 60 5.76 9.97 1.06
N VAL A 61 5.92 8.75 0.54
CA VAL A 61 7.15 7.96 0.74
C VAL A 61 8.36 8.65 0.08
N LEU A 62 8.20 9.23 -1.12
CA LEU A 62 9.27 9.97 -1.78
C LEU A 62 9.65 11.25 -1.02
N MET A 63 8.68 11.96 -0.44
CA MET A 63 8.95 13.09 0.45
C MET A 63 9.75 12.63 1.67
N ALA A 64 9.38 11.54 2.32
CA ALA A 64 10.15 10.99 3.43
C ALA A 64 11.57 10.57 3.02
N ALA A 65 11.75 9.97 1.85
CA ALA A 65 13.06 9.64 1.31
C ALA A 65 13.92 10.90 1.14
N GLY A 66 13.36 11.97 0.57
CA GLY A 66 14.03 13.27 0.46
C GLY A 66 14.41 13.86 1.83
N VAL A 67 13.55 13.73 2.84
CA VAL A 67 13.85 14.15 4.22
C VAL A 67 15.03 13.36 4.80
N LEU A 68 15.05 12.04 4.63
CA LEU A 68 16.12 11.17 5.11
C LEU A 68 17.47 11.50 4.45
N GLN A 69 17.46 11.74 3.14
CA GLN A 69 18.65 12.05 2.34
C GLN A 69 19.27 13.42 2.68
N ARG A 70 18.56 14.30 3.41
CA ARG A 70 19.13 15.54 3.95
C ARG A 70 20.01 15.32 5.19
N GLU A 71 20.19 14.08 5.63
CA GLU A 71 21.04 13.68 6.77
C GLU A 71 20.71 14.38 8.10
N ILE A 72 19.44 14.78 8.30
CA ILE A 72 19.00 15.39 9.55
C ILE A 72 19.02 14.35 10.69
N LEU A 73 19.45 14.76 11.88
CA LEU A 73 19.45 13.92 13.08
C LEU A 73 18.02 13.55 13.49
N LEU A 74 17.70 12.26 13.46
CA LEU A 74 16.43 11.73 13.95
C LEU A 74 16.55 11.27 15.41
N PRO A 75 15.45 11.21 16.17
CA PRO A 75 15.46 10.60 17.50
C PRO A 75 15.95 9.14 17.47
N SER A 76 16.64 8.70 18.52
CA SER A 76 17.22 7.35 18.62
C SER A 76 16.17 6.23 18.54
N TRP A 77 14.96 6.46 19.08
CA TRP A 77 13.87 5.47 19.01
C TRP A 77 13.44 5.19 17.57
N LEU A 78 13.47 6.19 16.70
CA LEU A 78 13.08 6.09 15.29
C LEU A 78 14.15 5.39 14.46
N GLN A 79 15.39 5.35 14.96
CA GLN A 79 16.54 4.64 14.38
C GLN A 79 16.75 3.25 15.01
N SER A 80 15.86 2.81 15.90
CA SER A 80 16.00 1.55 16.62
C SER A 80 15.62 0.36 15.74
N LYS A 81 16.48 -0.66 15.67
CA LYS A 81 16.18 -1.93 14.98
C LYS A 81 14.92 -2.60 15.55
N TRP A 82 14.73 -2.53 16.87
CA TRP A 82 13.56 -3.08 17.55
C TRP A 82 12.27 -2.36 17.19
N PHE A 83 12.34 -1.04 16.96
CA PHE A 83 11.19 -0.27 16.50
C PHE A 83 10.77 -0.73 15.10
N HIS A 84 11.71 -0.78 14.14
CA HIS A 84 11.40 -1.26 12.78
C HIS A 84 10.89 -2.70 12.77
N PHE A 85 11.48 -3.59 13.57
CA PHE A 85 11.06 -4.98 13.68
C PHE A 85 9.63 -5.11 14.25
N GLY A 86 9.33 -4.39 15.34
CA GLY A 86 7.99 -4.38 15.94
C GLY A 86 6.94 -3.85 14.98
N VAL A 87 7.25 -2.79 14.22
CA VAL A 87 6.35 -2.25 13.20
C VAL A 87 6.14 -3.23 12.04
N ALA A 88 7.18 -3.95 11.61
CA ALA A 88 7.05 -4.96 10.58
C ALA A 88 6.14 -6.12 11.01
N ILE A 89 6.30 -6.60 12.26
CA ILE A 89 5.40 -7.61 12.84
C ILE A 89 3.96 -7.10 12.90
N LEU A 90 3.76 -5.85 13.35
CA LEU A 90 2.43 -5.23 13.40
C LEU A 90 1.79 -5.21 12.01
N GLY A 91 2.54 -4.77 10.99
CA GLY A 91 2.07 -4.74 9.60
C GLY A 91 1.66 -6.12 9.10
N ILE A 92 2.51 -7.13 9.29
CA ILE A 92 2.22 -8.52 8.90
C ILE A 92 0.97 -9.04 9.63
N GLY A 93 0.87 -8.80 10.94
CA GLY A 93 -0.29 -9.22 11.74
C GLY A 93 -1.59 -8.59 11.27
N LEU A 94 -1.57 -7.30 10.91
CA LEU A 94 -2.73 -6.62 10.33
C LEU A 94 -3.12 -7.21 8.97
N GLY A 95 -2.13 -7.48 8.10
CA GLY A 95 -2.36 -8.10 6.80
C GLY A 95 -2.98 -9.50 6.91
N ILE A 96 -2.42 -10.36 7.77
CA ILE A 96 -2.96 -11.72 8.03
C ILE A 96 -4.38 -11.64 8.60
N ARG A 97 -4.62 -10.74 9.56
CA ARG A 97 -5.94 -10.58 10.17
C ARG A 97 -6.97 -10.12 9.15
N TRP A 98 -6.63 -9.15 8.31
CA TRP A 98 -7.54 -8.65 7.28
C TRP A 98 -7.82 -9.75 6.25
N TRP A 99 -6.79 -10.42 5.73
CA TRP A 99 -6.97 -11.55 4.85
C TRP A 99 -7.84 -12.65 5.49
N GLY A 100 -7.68 -12.93 6.78
CA GLY A 100 -8.52 -13.90 7.49
C GLY A 100 -10.01 -13.55 7.50
N PHE A 101 -10.36 -12.27 7.62
CA PHE A 101 -11.76 -11.83 7.52
C PHE A 101 -12.32 -12.00 6.10
N ASP A 102 -11.54 -11.65 5.08
CA ASP A 102 -11.99 -11.75 3.68
C ASP A 102 -11.98 -13.20 3.18
N ALA A 103 -11.02 -14.02 3.61
CA ALA A 103 -10.95 -15.44 3.28
C ALA A 103 -12.16 -16.22 3.81
N PHE A 104 -12.70 -15.82 4.97
CA PHE A 104 -13.95 -16.37 5.49
C PHE A 104 -15.15 -16.02 4.59
N GLY A 105 -15.16 -14.81 4.00
CA GLY A 105 -16.14 -14.41 2.99
C GLY A 105 -15.97 -15.15 1.65
N VAL A 106 -14.73 -15.34 1.19
CA VAL A 106 -14.39 -16.09 -0.03
C VAL A 106 -14.87 -17.55 0.05
N MET A 107 -14.78 -18.17 1.24
CA MET A 107 -15.30 -19.52 1.45
C MET A 107 -16.82 -19.62 1.21
N LEU A 108 -17.57 -18.54 1.43
CA LEU A 108 -19.00 -18.47 1.11
C LEU A 108 -19.26 -18.29 -0.39
N GLU A 109 -18.39 -17.59 -1.10
CA GLU A 109 -18.66 -17.15 -2.48
C GLU A 109 -17.98 -18.01 -3.57
N ASN A 110 -17.14 -19.01 -3.21
CA ASN A 110 -16.50 -19.98 -4.11
C ASN A 110 -15.62 -19.38 -5.23
N TYR A 111 -14.97 -18.23 -5.00
CA TYR A 111 -13.98 -17.69 -5.93
C TYR A 111 -12.84 -16.95 -5.22
N ILE A 112 -11.62 -17.07 -5.76
CA ILE A 112 -10.41 -16.46 -5.20
C ILE A 112 -10.09 -15.16 -5.97
N GLU A 113 -9.87 -14.08 -5.25
CA GLU A 113 -9.36 -12.80 -5.79
C GLU A 113 -7.89 -12.65 -5.38
N TRP A 114 -7.00 -13.05 -6.29
CA TRP A 114 -5.55 -13.05 -6.09
C TRP A 114 -4.98 -11.65 -5.85
N GLY A 115 -5.53 -10.64 -6.54
CA GLY A 115 -5.18 -9.25 -6.33
C GLY A 115 -5.44 -8.80 -4.89
N ASP A 116 -6.55 -9.25 -4.31
CA ASP A 116 -6.95 -8.90 -2.95
C ASP A 116 -6.13 -9.67 -1.90
N ILE A 117 -5.82 -10.95 -2.14
CA ILE A 117 -4.87 -11.70 -1.31
C ILE A 117 -3.50 -10.99 -1.28
N TYR A 118 -2.97 -10.62 -2.45
CA TYR A 118 -1.70 -9.92 -2.54
C TYR A 118 -1.76 -8.54 -1.86
N HIS A 119 -2.86 -7.81 -2.03
CA HIS A 119 -3.07 -6.54 -1.35
C HIS A 119 -3.01 -6.70 0.17
N HIS A 120 -3.74 -7.66 0.75
CA HIS A 120 -3.76 -7.87 2.20
C HIS A 120 -2.44 -8.40 2.75
N LEU A 121 -1.76 -9.31 2.05
CA LEU A 121 -0.56 -9.97 2.58
C LEU A 121 0.75 -9.26 2.27
N VAL A 122 0.76 -8.35 1.28
CA VAL A 122 1.99 -7.65 0.86
C VAL A 122 1.83 -6.15 0.97
N ILE A 123 0.82 -5.57 0.31
CA ILE A 123 0.68 -4.11 0.23
C ILE A 123 0.29 -3.51 1.58
N VAL A 124 -0.70 -4.07 2.28
CA VAL A 124 -1.12 -3.57 3.60
C VAL A 124 0.02 -3.60 4.62
N PRO A 125 0.78 -4.71 4.80
CA PRO A 125 1.94 -4.72 5.67
C PRO A 125 3.01 -3.69 5.28
N LEU A 126 3.28 -3.55 3.97
CA LEU A 126 4.25 -2.59 3.45
C LEU A 126 3.82 -1.15 3.75
N LEU A 127 2.58 -0.77 3.43
CA LEU A 127 2.05 0.56 3.68
C LEU A 127 1.94 0.87 5.18
N CYS A 128 1.57 -0.11 6.00
CA CYS A 128 1.59 0.02 7.46
C CYS A 128 3.01 0.30 7.95
N TYR A 129 3.98 -0.48 7.50
CA TYR A 129 5.38 -0.30 7.85
C TYR A 129 5.91 1.07 7.45
N LEU A 130 5.69 1.47 6.20
CA LEU A 130 6.13 2.75 5.67
C LEU A 130 5.40 3.91 6.38
N GLY A 131 4.09 3.82 6.59
CA GLY A 131 3.33 4.86 7.28
C GLY A 131 3.83 5.10 8.70
N VAL A 132 3.97 4.04 9.50
CA VAL A 132 4.40 4.17 10.90
C VAL A 132 5.86 4.62 11.01
N THR A 133 6.74 4.19 10.10
CA THR A 133 8.16 4.56 10.15
C THR A 133 8.47 5.90 9.48
N LEU A 134 7.69 6.37 8.51
CA LEU A 134 8.01 7.56 7.71
C LEU A 134 7.20 8.80 8.05
N LEU A 135 5.95 8.67 8.51
CA LEU A 135 5.18 9.84 8.96
C LEU A 135 5.89 10.61 10.09
N PRO A 136 6.49 9.94 11.10
CA PRO A 136 7.28 10.64 12.11
C PRO A 136 8.52 11.34 11.54
N VAL A 137 9.18 10.74 10.53
CA VAL A 137 10.34 11.35 9.86
C VAL A 137 9.95 12.69 9.25
N ILE A 138 8.86 12.73 8.47
CA ILE A 138 8.38 13.98 7.87
C ILE A 138 7.93 14.96 8.95
N TRP A 139 7.21 14.50 9.97
CA TRP A 139 6.68 15.39 11.00
C TRP A 139 7.79 16.06 11.84
N LEU A 140 8.87 15.32 12.14
CA LEU A 140 9.96 15.81 12.97
C LEU A 140 11.01 16.60 12.15
N ALA A 141 11.39 16.10 10.99
CA ALA A 141 12.52 16.62 10.20
C ALA A 141 12.13 17.25 8.84
N GLY A 142 10.85 17.18 8.47
CA GLY A 142 10.34 17.82 7.26
C GLY A 142 10.23 19.34 7.35
N THR A 143 10.23 19.98 6.20
CA THR A 143 9.86 21.39 6.01
C THR A 143 8.36 21.61 6.23
N ARG A 144 7.93 22.87 6.37
CA ARG A 144 6.49 23.19 6.48
C ARG A 144 5.69 22.66 5.29
N VAL A 145 6.22 22.81 4.07
CA VAL A 145 5.56 22.34 2.84
C VAL A 145 5.39 20.83 2.88
N GLU A 146 6.44 20.07 3.19
CA GLU A 146 6.37 18.60 3.25
C GLU A 146 5.35 18.10 4.30
N LYS A 147 5.28 18.74 5.47
CA LYS A 147 4.30 18.38 6.51
C LYS A 147 2.87 18.63 6.04
N TRP A 148 2.59 19.80 5.48
CA TRP A 148 1.25 20.14 4.99
C TRP A 148 0.83 19.32 3.77
N SER A 149 1.75 19.10 2.83
CA SER A 149 1.52 18.22 1.67
C SER A 149 1.25 16.80 2.11
N THR A 150 2.02 16.27 3.06
CA THR A 150 1.80 14.92 3.61
C THR A 150 0.44 14.81 4.27
N LEU A 151 0.08 15.77 5.13
CA LEU A 151 -1.24 15.78 5.76
C LEU A 151 -2.36 15.80 4.72
N PHE A 152 -2.25 16.67 3.71
CA PHE A 152 -3.24 16.76 2.64
C PHE A 152 -3.37 15.45 1.86
N LEU A 153 -2.24 14.83 1.45
CA LEU A 153 -2.25 13.58 0.68
C LEU A 153 -2.78 12.39 1.49
N VAL A 154 -2.44 12.30 2.78
CA VAL A 154 -2.99 11.28 3.68
C VAL A 154 -4.50 11.48 3.87
N LEU A 155 -4.96 12.71 4.08
CA LEU A 155 -6.39 13.01 4.19
C LEU A 155 -7.15 12.72 2.90
N LEU A 156 -6.55 13.02 1.74
CA LEU A 156 -7.09 12.66 0.43
C LEU A 156 -7.23 11.14 0.32
N TRP A 157 -6.19 10.38 0.67
CA TRP A 157 -6.25 8.92 0.67
C TRP A 157 -7.35 8.39 1.60
N VAL A 158 -7.44 8.88 2.85
CA VAL A 158 -8.50 8.50 3.80
C VAL A 158 -9.89 8.82 3.24
N MET A 159 -10.07 9.99 2.62
CA MET A 159 -11.34 10.37 2.00
C MET A 159 -11.73 9.38 0.89
N LEU A 160 -10.78 8.98 0.04
CA LEU A 160 -11.02 8.00 -1.02
C LEU A 160 -11.35 6.61 -0.45
N VAL A 161 -10.69 6.18 0.63
CA VAL A 161 -11.00 4.91 1.31
C VAL A 161 -12.42 4.92 1.86
N VAL A 162 -12.82 6.02 2.52
CA VAL A 162 -14.20 6.16 3.03
C VAL A 162 -15.21 6.16 1.90
N TYR A 163 -14.91 6.85 0.79
CA TYR A 163 -15.77 6.87 -0.39
C TYR A 163 -15.92 5.46 -1.01
N ASP A 164 -14.82 4.73 -1.19
CA ASP A 164 -14.83 3.38 -1.75
C ASP A 164 -15.56 2.38 -0.83
N THR A 165 -15.43 2.54 0.49
CA THR A 165 -16.18 1.75 1.48
C THR A 165 -17.68 1.96 1.33
N ARG A 166 -18.12 3.22 1.25
CA ARG A 166 -19.54 3.60 1.13
C ARG A 166 -20.14 3.16 -0.20
N THR A 167 -19.34 3.22 -1.28
CA THR A 167 -19.77 2.84 -2.62
C THR A 167 -19.54 1.35 -2.93
N LYS A 168 -19.04 0.58 -1.95
CA LYS A 168 -18.76 -0.87 -2.06
C LYS A 168 -17.76 -1.20 -3.18
N ARG A 169 -16.84 -0.28 -3.51
CA ARG A 169 -15.83 -0.46 -4.55
C ARG A 169 -14.71 -1.42 -4.16
N PHE A 170 -14.49 -1.65 -2.85
CA PHE A 170 -13.53 -2.64 -2.37
C PHE A 170 -13.92 -4.07 -2.75
N ASN A 171 -15.21 -4.40 -2.82
CA ASN A 171 -15.66 -5.65 -3.42
C ASN A 171 -15.86 -5.42 -4.93
N GLN A 172 -14.79 -5.65 -5.67
CA GLN A 172 -14.72 -5.35 -7.09
C GLN A 172 -15.78 -6.07 -7.91
N ARG A 173 -15.92 -7.37 -7.69
CA ARG A 173 -16.90 -8.18 -8.42
C ARG A 173 -18.32 -7.77 -8.12
N HIS A 174 -18.66 -7.56 -6.85
CA HIS A 174 -19.99 -7.09 -6.47
C HIS A 174 -20.29 -5.74 -7.12
N TYR A 175 -19.33 -4.83 -7.11
CA TYR A 175 -19.47 -3.52 -7.75
C TYR A 175 -19.71 -3.66 -9.26
N LEU A 176 -18.93 -4.49 -9.97
CA LEU A 176 -19.05 -4.65 -11.42
C LEU A 176 -20.35 -5.36 -11.82
N LYS A 177 -20.76 -6.40 -11.09
CA LYS A 177 -22.06 -7.07 -11.27
C LYS A 177 -23.23 -6.10 -11.09
N LYS A 178 -23.17 -5.24 -10.06
CA LYS A 178 -24.20 -4.23 -9.81
C LYS A 178 -24.34 -3.21 -10.95
N HIS A 179 -23.27 -2.96 -11.70
CA HIS A 179 -23.26 -2.00 -12.81
C HIS A 179 -23.33 -2.69 -14.18
N GLU A 180 -23.74 -3.96 -14.22
CA GLU A 180 -23.94 -4.74 -15.47
C GLU A 180 -22.68 -4.83 -16.34
N ILE A 181 -21.50 -4.71 -15.73
CA ILE A 181 -20.22 -4.91 -16.42
C ILE A 181 -19.91 -6.40 -16.38
N TYR A 182 -20.33 -7.11 -17.42
CA TYR A 182 -20.08 -8.54 -17.59
C TYR A 182 -18.66 -8.78 -18.07
N LEU A 183 -17.83 -9.36 -17.20
CA LEU A 183 -16.50 -9.80 -17.56
C LEU A 183 -16.59 -11.14 -18.26
N ASN A 184 -15.77 -11.33 -19.29
CA ASN A 184 -15.59 -12.63 -19.93
C ASN A 184 -14.77 -13.48 -18.95
N TRP A 185 -15.42 -14.01 -17.91
CA TRP A 185 -14.81 -14.88 -16.92
C TRP A 185 -14.33 -16.13 -17.64
N GLY A 186 -13.09 -16.12 -18.11
CA GLY A 186 -12.45 -17.31 -18.63
C GLY A 186 -12.61 -18.40 -17.58
N LYS A 187 -13.23 -19.52 -17.97
CA LYS A 187 -13.36 -20.68 -17.08
C LYS A 187 -11.99 -20.95 -16.44
N PRO A 188 -11.93 -21.14 -15.11
CA PRO A 188 -10.66 -21.41 -14.43
C PRO A 188 -9.98 -22.59 -15.12
N SER A 189 -8.70 -22.45 -15.44
CA SER A 189 -7.91 -23.43 -16.21
C SER A 189 -7.80 -24.81 -15.54
N TRP A 190 -8.23 -24.93 -14.28
CA TRP A 190 -8.34 -26.18 -13.52
C TRP A 190 -9.61 -26.99 -13.81
N SER A 191 -10.47 -26.53 -14.74
CA SER A 191 -11.72 -27.19 -15.14
C SER A 191 -11.62 -27.99 -16.46
N ARG A 192 -10.42 -28.50 -16.79
CA ARG A 192 -10.22 -29.49 -17.87
C ARG A 192 -9.65 -30.77 -17.29
#